data_AF-A0A562Q8M5-F1
#
_entry.id   AF-A0A562Q8M5-F1
#
_cell.length_a   1.000
_cell.length_b   1.000
_cell.length_c   1.000
_cell.angle_alpha   90.00
_cell.angle_beta   90.00
_cell.angle_gamma   90.00
#
_symmetry.space_group_name_H-M   'P 1'
#
loop_
_entity.id
_entity.type
_entity.pdbx_description
1 polymer ?
#
loop_
_entity_poly.entity_id
_entity_poly.type
_entity_poly.pdbx_seq_one_letter_code
_entity_poly.pdbx_strand_id
1 'polypeptide(L)' 'METAMFKRLIGLFNTPSEEELKLAQTINNSYKSLRVVGRGTIRIDPEEIFESPEFKQDLARAKRLVSD' A
#
# COMPACT_ATOMS: atom_id res chain seq x y z
N MET A 1 -19.17 -5.58 24.62
CA MET A 1 -18.73 -5.59 23.20
C MET A 1 -18.47 -4.18 22.64
N GLU A 2 -18.63 -3.10 23.42
CA GLU A 2 -18.41 -1.70 22.96
C GLU A 2 -16.97 -1.18 23.14
N THR A 3 -16.29 -1.58 24.22
CA THR A 3 -15.00 -0.98 24.62
C THR A 3 -13.84 -1.30 23.68
N ALA A 4 -13.85 -2.46 23.02
CA ALA A 4 -12.81 -2.87 22.09
C ALA A 4 -12.91 -2.15 20.74
N MET A 5 -14.13 -1.91 20.24
CA MET A 5 -14.36 -1.18 19.00
C MET A 5 -14.02 0.30 19.16
N PHE A 6 -14.39 0.90 20.30
CA PHE A 6 -14.05 2.28 20.63
C PHE A 6 -12.55 2.53 20.78
N LYS A 7 -11.81 1.60 21.42
CA LYS A 7 -10.33 1.65 21.47
C LYS A 7 -9.68 1.57 20.09
N ARG A 8 -10.24 0.78 19.17
CA ARG A 8 -9.74 0.64 17.80
C ARG A 8 -9.99 1.91 16.98
N LEU A 9 -11.14 2.56 17.19
CA LEU A 9 -11.47 3.86 16.60
C LEU A 9 -10.56 4.98 17.14
N ILE A 10 -10.35 5.08 18.45
CA ILE A 10 -9.41 6.06 19.03
C ILE A 10 -7.97 5.81 18.59
N GLY A 11 -7.59 4.54 18.42
CA GLY A 11 -6.29 4.18 17.87
C GLY A 11 -6.00 4.84 16.53
N LEU A 12 -7.00 5.01 15.65
CA LEU A 12 -6.85 5.68 14.35
C LEU A 12 -6.55 7.19 14.46
N PHE A 13 -6.88 7.83 15.59
CA PHE A 13 -6.65 9.25 15.86
C PHE A 13 -5.35 9.52 16.64
N ASN A 14 -4.61 8.49 17.02
CA ASN A 14 -3.30 8.66 17.66
C ASN A 14 -2.25 9.14 16.66
N THR A 15 -1.38 10.05 17.10
CA THR A 15 -0.21 10.53 16.36
C THR A 15 0.64 9.34 15.90
N PRO A 16 1.15 9.34 14.64
CA PRO A 16 2.00 8.26 14.14
C PRO A 16 3.22 8.03 15.05
N SER A 17 3.59 6.78 15.28
CA SER A 17 4.83 6.46 15.99
C SER A 17 6.07 6.80 15.15
N GLU A 18 7.23 6.94 15.78
CA GLU A 18 8.49 7.18 15.05
C GLU A 18 8.82 6.05 14.08
N GLU A 19 8.50 4.81 14.43
CA GLU A 19 8.65 3.64 13.56
C GLU A 19 7.72 3.73 12.34
N GLU A 20 6.47 4.16 12.52
CA GLU A 20 5.52 4.38 11.43
C GLU A 20 6.01 5.47 10.47
N LEU A 21 6.61 6.55 10.99
CA LEU A 21 7.20 7.61 10.17
C LEU A 21 8.42 7.14 9.38
N LYS A 22 9.31 6.37 10.02
CA LYS A 22 10.49 5.81 9.37
C LYS A 22 10.11 4.83 8.26
N LEU A 23 9.13 3.96 8.54
CA LEU A 23 8.57 3.05 7.54
C LEU A 23 7.96 3.82 6.37
N ALA A 24 7.19 4.87 6.64
CA ALA A 24 6.61 5.71 5.59
C ALA A 24 7.67 6.35 4.70
N GLN A 25 8.78 6.84 5.27
CA GLN A 25 9.90 7.39 4.50
C GLN A 25 10.56 6.34 3.59
N THR A 26 10.80 5.14 4.10
CA THR A 26 11.37 4.04 3.28
C THR A 26 10.43 3.66 2.14
N ILE A 27 9.15 3.52 2.45
CA ILE A 27 8.10 3.16 1.49
C ILE A 27 7.97 4.23 0.39
N ASN A 28 7.91 5.52 0.75
CA ASN A 28 7.80 6.63 -0.20
C ASN A 28 8.95 6.70 -1.23
N ASN A 29 10.09 6.07 -0.96
CA ASN A 29 11.25 6.05 -1.84
C ASN A 29 11.34 4.80 -2.74
N SER A 30 10.43 3.83 -2.58
CA SER A 30 10.46 2.55 -3.31
C SER A 30 9.95 2.66 -4.75
N TYR A 31 8.90 3.44 -4.98
CA TYR A 31 8.32 3.75 -6.29
C TYR A 31 8.08 5.27 -6.38
N LYS A 32 8.21 5.85 -7.57
CA LYS A 32 8.16 7.32 -7.76
C LYS A 32 6.85 7.93 -7.28
N SER A 33 5.73 7.27 -7.55
CA SER A 33 4.38 7.73 -7.20
C SER A 33 3.89 7.22 -5.84
N LEU A 34 4.62 6.31 -5.19
CA LEU A 34 4.14 5.66 -3.99
C LEU A 34 4.19 6.60 -2.79
N ARG A 35 3.06 6.76 -2.11
CA ARG A 35 2.89 7.66 -0.97
C ARG A 35 2.07 6.98 0.12
N VAL A 36 2.49 7.07 1.37
CA VAL A 36 1.64 6.74 2.52
C VAL A 36 0.59 7.84 2.68
N VAL A 37 -0.69 7.47 2.60
CA VAL A 37 -1.84 8.41 2.70
C VAL A 37 -2.69 8.19 3.94
N GLY A 38 -2.43 7.11 4.69
CA GLY A 38 -3.10 6.77 5.93
C GLY A 38 -2.43 5.59 6.61
N ARG A 39 -2.83 5.29 7.84
CA ARG A 39 -2.28 4.14 8.58
C ARG A 39 -2.63 2.84 7.84
N GLY A 40 -1.60 2.11 7.40
CA GLY A 40 -1.75 0.91 6.60
C GLY A 40 -2.31 1.14 5.19
N THR A 41 -2.36 2.39 4.71
CA THR A 41 -2.87 2.73 3.37
C THR A 41 -1.82 3.48 2.58
N ILE A 42 -1.49 2.94 1.41
CA ILE A 42 -0.60 3.56 0.43
C ILE A 42 -1.38 3.90 -0.83
N ARG A 43 -0.97 4.98 -1.50
CA ARG A 43 -1.40 5.35 -2.84
C ARG A 43 -0.22 5.16 -3.78
N ILE A 44 -0.45 4.54 -4.93
CA ILE A 44 0.52 4.42 -6.01
C ILE A 44 -0.21 4.71 -7.33
N ASP A 45 0.44 5.38 -8.27
CA ASP A 45 -0.17 5.67 -9.56
C ASP A 45 -0.18 4.39 -10.41
N PRO A 46 -1.35 3.93 -10.90
CA PRO A 46 -1.44 2.67 -11.64
C PRO A 46 -0.55 2.63 -12.88
N GLU A 47 -0.38 3.76 -13.57
CA GLU A 47 0.46 3.88 -14.77
C GLU A 47 1.91 3.46 -14.50
N GLU A 48 2.47 3.80 -13.33
CA GLU A 48 3.83 3.37 -12.95
C GLU A 48 3.91 1.85 -12.78
N ILE A 49 2.85 1.24 -12.23
CA ILE A 49 2.76 -0.21 -12.06
C ILE A 49 2.61 -0.90 -13.42
N PHE A 50 1.77 -0.39 -14.32
CA PHE A 50 1.57 -0.98 -15.65
C PHE A 50 2.86 -0.97 -16.47
N GLU A 51 3.71 0.02 -16.28
CA GLU A 51 4.99 0.11 -16.99
C GLU A 51 6.08 -0.81 -16.41
N SER A 52 5.90 -1.33 -15.20
CA SER A 52 6.87 -2.20 -14.53
C SER A 52 7.08 -3.52 -15.31
N PRO A 53 8.34 -4.00 -15.44
CA PRO A 53 8.63 -5.29 -16.04
C PRO A 53 7.92 -6.46 -15.34
N GLU A 54 7.84 -6.42 -14.01
CA GLU A 54 7.20 -7.45 -13.18
C GLU A 54 5.71 -7.55 -13.49
N PHE A 55 5.02 -6.41 -13.56
CA PHE A 55 3.61 -6.36 -13.91
C PHE A 55 3.34 -6.94 -15.30
N LYS A 56 4.15 -6.57 -16.29
CA LYS A 56 4.03 -7.08 -17.67
C LYS A 56 4.21 -8.61 -17.72
N GLN A 57 5.15 -9.15 -16.96
CA GLN A 57 5.39 -10.59 -16.88
C GLN A 57 4.23 -11.34 -16.22
N ASP A 58 3.72 -10.83 -15.10
CA ASP A 58 2.60 -11.44 -14.39
C ASP A 58 1.31 -11.35 -15.20
N LEU A 59 1.07 -10.24 -15.89
CA LEU A 59 -0.05 -10.11 -16.82
C LEU A 59 0.03 -11.13 -17.96
N ALA A 60 1.22 -11.35 -18.54
CA ALA A 60 1.42 -12.36 -19.58
C ALA A 60 1.23 -13.79 -19.05
N ARG A 61 1.55 -14.04 -17.77
CA ARG A 61 1.25 -15.32 -17.10
C ARG A 61 -0.26 -15.50 -16.91
N ALA A 62 -0.95 -14.48 -16.40
CA ALA A 62 -2.39 -14.51 -16.18
C ALA A 62 -3.17 -14.70 -17.49
N LYS A 63 -2.76 -14.02 -18.57
CA LYS A 63 -3.36 -14.18 -19.90
C LYS A 63 -3.32 -15.63 -20.40
N ARG A 64 -2.22 -16.35 -20.13
CA ARG A 64 -2.10 -17.76 -20.51
C ARG A 64 -3.10 -18.63 -19.75
N LEU A 65 -3.24 -18.42 -18.44
CA LEU A 65 -4.17 -19.19 -17.59
C LEU A 65 -5.65 -19.02 -17.96
N VAL A 66 -6.05 -17.88 -18.52
CA VAL A 66 -7.45 -17.59 -18.89
C VAL A 66 -7.74 -17.95 -20.35
N SER A 67 -6.70 -18.09 -21.18
CA SER A 67 -6.87 -18.41 -22.62
C SER A 67 -6.76 -19.92 -22.92
N ASP A 68 -6.41 -20.73 -21.91
CA ASP A 68 -6.46 -22.20 -21.92
C ASP A 68 -7.82 -22.71 -21.43
#